data_AF-A0A1Y1W0Q7-F1
#
_entry.id   AF-A0A1Y1W0Q7-F1
#
_cell.length_a   1.000
_cell.length_b   1.000
_cell.length_c   1.000
_cell.angle_alpha   90.00
_cell.angle_beta   90.00
_cell.angle_gamma   90.00
#
_symmetry.space_group_name_H-M   'P 1'
#
loop_
_entity.id
_entity.type
_entity.pdbx_description
1 polymer ?
#
loop_
_entity_poly.entity_id
_entity_poly.type
_entity_poly.pdbx_seq_one_letter_code
_entity_poly.pdbx_strand_id
1 'polypeptide(L)'
;PEPAPAADIAPQEGDSSDDGIGPMPTDERVPELTERSFGGALLPGEGSAMAAFVQSGERIPRRGEIGMDPNLIERLEKSGYVMSGSRHHRMNAVRVRKENQIISAEEKRQLLLFNQEERKKKEAQLIADYKEMLEKKK
;
A
#
# COMPACT_ATOMS: atom_id res chain seq x y z
N PRO A 1 14.33 52.23 -14.48
CA PRO A 1 14.44 50.75 -14.41
C PRO A 1 13.24 50.16 -15.17
N GLU A 2 13.49 49.77 -16.42
CA GLU A 2 12.49 49.18 -17.32
C GLU A 2 12.17 47.74 -16.91
N PRO A 3 10.94 47.25 -17.10
CA PRO A 3 10.62 45.84 -16.93
C PRO A 3 11.02 45.02 -18.17
N ALA A 4 11.66 43.87 -17.94
CA ALA A 4 12.14 42.92 -18.94
C ALA A 4 11.02 42.28 -19.79
N PRO A 5 11.30 41.83 -21.04
CA PRO A 5 10.30 41.33 -21.97
C PRO A 5 9.89 39.86 -21.71
N ALA A 6 8.64 39.57 -22.08
CA ALA A 6 7.97 38.27 -21.98
C ALA A 6 8.69 37.18 -22.81
N ALA A 7 8.83 35.99 -22.23
CA ALA A 7 9.35 34.81 -22.91
C ALA A 7 8.20 34.07 -23.62
N ASP A 8 8.37 33.87 -24.92
CA ASP A 8 7.51 33.11 -25.82
C ASP A 8 7.34 31.66 -25.35
N ILE A 9 6.08 31.23 -25.19
CA ILE A 9 5.71 29.82 -24.96
C ILE A 9 5.43 29.20 -26.33
N ALA A 10 6.39 28.44 -26.85
CA ALA A 10 6.19 27.59 -28.02
C ALA A 10 5.21 26.44 -27.69
N PRO A 11 4.29 26.08 -28.59
CA PRO A 11 3.40 24.94 -28.38
C PRO A 11 4.18 23.63 -28.54
N GLN A 12 4.15 22.78 -27.52
CA GLN A 12 4.60 21.40 -27.65
C GLN A 12 3.51 20.60 -28.36
N GLU A 13 3.76 20.27 -29.64
CA GLU A 13 3.07 19.19 -30.32
C GLU A 13 3.54 17.86 -29.74
N GLY A 14 2.69 17.26 -28.91
CA GLY A 14 2.77 15.86 -28.51
C GLY A 14 1.61 15.12 -29.16
N ASP A 15 1.85 14.61 -30.36
CA ASP A 15 1.01 13.62 -31.03
C ASP A 15 0.84 12.40 -30.12
N SER A 16 -0.38 12.18 -29.63
CA SER A 16 -0.80 10.93 -29.00
C SER A 16 -2.15 10.53 -29.60
N SER A 17 -2.13 10.34 -30.91
CA SER A 17 -3.20 9.69 -31.65
C SER A 17 -3.18 8.18 -31.37
N ASP A 18 -3.75 7.75 -30.24
CA ASP A 18 -4.18 6.36 -30.03
C ASP A 18 -5.65 6.40 -29.59
N ASP A 19 -6.53 6.57 -30.58
CA ASP A 19 -7.97 6.39 -30.45
C ASP A 19 -8.29 4.90 -30.26
N GLY A 20 -7.89 4.37 -29.10
CA GLY A 20 -8.39 3.10 -28.57
C GLY A 20 -9.84 3.29 -28.12
N ILE A 21 -10.79 3.25 -29.06
CA ILE A 21 -12.22 3.34 -28.77
C ILE A 21 -12.66 2.03 -28.08
N GLY A 22 -12.64 2.03 -26.74
CA GLY A 22 -13.08 0.93 -25.89
C GLY A 22 -12.49 1.05 -24.49
N PRO A 23 -13.11 0.46 -23.46
CA PRO A 23 -12.50 0.43 -22.13
C PRO A 23 -11.19 -0.38 -22.22
N MET A 24 -10.06 0.29 -21.96
CA MET A 24 -8.77 -0.39 -21.84
C MET A 24 -8.86 -1.47 -20.74
N PRO A 25 -8.22 -2.63 -20.93
CA PRO A 25 -8.15 -3.64 -19.88
C PRO A 25 -7.57 -2.99 -18.61
N THR A 26 -8.28 -3.17 -17.49
CA THR A 26 -7.80 -2.70 -16.19
C THR A 26 -6.43 -3.28 -15.93
N ASP A 27 -5.43 -2.43 -15.69
CA ASP A 27 -4.06 -2.84 -15.40
C ASP A 27 -4.10 -3.80 -14.21
N GLU A 28 -3.86 -5.09 -14.44
CA GLU A 28 -3.97 -6.14 -13.42
C GLU A 28 -2.79 -6.13 -12.45
N ARG A 29 -1.93 -5.11 -12.50
CA ARG A 29 -0.79 -5.02 -11.58
C ARG A 29 -1.29 -4.51 -10.24
N VAL A 30 -1.09 -5.31 -9.20
CA VAL A 30 -1.29 -4.85 -7.82
C VAL A 30 -0.30 -3.70 -7.60
N PRO A 31 -0.77 -2.49 -7.24
CA PRO A 31 0.14 -1.39 -6.99
C PRO A 31 1.05 -1.76 -5.82
N GLU A 32 2.37 -1.62 -6.01
CA GLU A 32 3.30 -1.68 -4.89
C GLU A 32 3.00 -0.55 -3.90
N LEU A 33 3.19 -0.83 -2.61
CA LEU A 33 3.03 0.20 -1.59
C LEU A 33 4.18 1.18 -1.72
N THR A 34 3.88 2.34 -2.27
CA THR A 34 4.81 3.47 -2.33
C THR A 34 4.56 4.37 -1.12
N GLU A 35 5.50 5.26 -0.80
CA GLU A 35 5.34 6.22 0.30
C GLU A 35 4.04 7.04 0.22
N ARG A 36 3.55 7.26 -1.00
CA ARG A 36 2.28 7.97 -1.27
C ARG A 36 1.05 7.15 -0.86
N SER A 37 1.14 5.82 -0.84
CA SER A 37 0.05 4.91 -0.47
C SER A 37 -0.31 4.97 1.02
N PHE A 38 0.63 5.39 1.87
CA PHE A 38 0.45 5.48 3.33
C PHE A 38 -0.13 6.83 3.80
N GLY A 39 -0.29 7.79 2.89
CA GLY A 39 -0.80 9.13 3.19
C GLY A 39 0.28 10.11 3.69
N GLY A 40 -0.07 11.41 3.75
CA GLY A 40 0.90 12.49 4.03
C GLY A 40 1.23 12.73 5.50
N ALA A 41 0.81 11.85 6.42
CA ALA A 41 1.02 12.04 7.87
C ALA A 41 2.24 11.31 8.43
N LEU A 42 2.89 10.46 7.61
CA LEU A 42 4.13 9.79 7.95
C LEU A 42 5.33 10.59 7.45
N LEU A 43 6.45 10.47 8.15
CA LEU A 43 7.73 11.00 7.66
C LEU A 43 8.22 10.15 6.47
N PRO A 44 9.05 10.72 5.57
CA PRO A 44 9.69 9.96 4.51
C PRO A 44 10.42 8.73 5.07
N GLY A 45 10.24 7.57 4.45
CA GLY A 45 10.79 6.29 4.91
C GLY A 45 10.13 5.65 6.15
N GLU A 46 9.32 6.38 6.93
CA GLU A 46 8.66 5.83 8.13
C GLU A 46 7.63 4.75 7.76
N GLY A 47 6.82 5.02 6.72
CA GLY A 47 5.80 4.09 6.26
C GLY A 47 6.37 2.77 5.76
N SER A 48 7.42 2.83 4.93
CA SER A 48 8.09 1.65 4.40
C SER A 48 8.72 0.79 5.51
N ALA A 49 9.36 1.42 6.50
CA ALA A 49 9.94 0.71 7.63
C ALA A 49 8.87 0.03 8.50
N MET A 50 7.76 0.71 8.80
CA MET A 50 6.66 0.13 9.57
C MET A 50 5.93 -0.98 8.80
N ALA A 51 5.78 -0.84 7.47
CA ALA A 51 5.17 -1.87 6.63
C ALA A 51 5.96 -3.19 6.67
N ALA A 52 7.30 -3.12 6.72
CA ALA A 52 8.13 -4.32 6.86
C ALA A 52 7.83 -5.10 8.16
N PHE A 53 7.61 -4.41 9.28
CA PHE A 53 7.20 -5.05 10.54
C PHE A 53 5.80 -5.65 10.46
N VAL A 54 4.86 -4.98 9.79
CA VAL A 54 3.50 -5.52 9.58
C VAL A 54 3.55 -6.78 8.72
N GLN A 55 4.38 -6.79 7.67
CA GLN A 55 4.57 -7.96 6.81
C GLN A 55 5.27 -9.12 7.52
N SER A 56 6.19 -8.85 8.44
CA SER A 56 6.79 -9.88 9.30
C SER A 56 5.86 -10.35 10.43
N GLY A 57 4.71 -9.70 10.62
CA GLY A 57 3.78 -9.99 11.71
C GLY A 57 4.30 -9.58 13.09
N GLU A 58 5.34 -8.74 13.13
CA GLU A 58 5.95 -8.26 14.36
C GLU A 58 5.31 -6.97 14.86
N ARG A 59 5.39 -6.76 16.17
CA ARG A 59 4.94 -5.52 16.80
C ARG A 59 5.79 -4.34 16.32
N ILE A 60 5.14 -3.29 15.84
CA ILE A 60 5.83 -2.06 15.42
C ILE A 60 6.55 -1.42 16.63
N PRO A 61 7.89 -1.22 16.58
CA PRO A 61 8.64 -0.66 17.70
C PRO A 61 8.26 0.79 18.03
N ARG A 62 8.12 1.13 19.32
CA ARG A 62 7.90 2.52 19.76
C ARG A 62 9.24 3.24 19.98
N ARG A 63 9.19 4.57 20.07
CA ARG A 63 10.39 5.38 20.36
C ARG A 63 10.99 4.98 21.72
N GLY A 64 12.24 4.52 21.72
CA GLY A 64 12.95 4.03 22.90
C GLY A 64 12.92 2.50 23.07
N GLU A 65 12.18 1.80 22.22
CA GLU A 65 12.16 0.33 22.16
C GLU A 65 13.05 -0.23 21.03
N ILE A 66 13.63 0.65 20.20
CA ILE A 66 14.52 0.28 19.10
C ILE A 66 15.74 -0.43 19.68
N GLY A 67 15.96 -1.69 19.28
CA GLY A 67 17.06 -2.53 19.75
C GLY A 67 16.71 -3.42 20.95
N MET A 68 15.47 -3.42 21.43
CA MET A 68 14.95 -4.42 22.36
C MET A 68 14.19 -5.52 21.60
N ASP A 69 14.13 -6.71 22.18
CA ASP A 69 13.33 -7.81 21.62
C ASP A 69 11.83 -7.48 21.72
N PRO A 70 11.08 -7.45 20.60
CA PRO A 70 9.65 -7.17 20.62
C PRO A 70 8.86 -8.16 21.49
N ASN A 71 9.28 -9.43 21.54
CA ASN A 71 8.62 -10.46 22.34
C ASN A 71 8.76 -10.20 23.84
N LEU A 72 9.91 -9.68 24.27
CA LEU A 72 10.14 -9.30 25.66
C LEU A 72 9.22 -8.16 26.08
N ILE A 73 9.08 -7.14 25.23
CA ILE A 73 8.21 -5.99 25.48
C ILE A 73 6.76 -6.46 25.62
N GLU A 74 6.27 -7.30 24.72
CA GLU A 74 4.89 -7.80 24.76
C GLU A 74 4.60 -8.57 26.06
N ARG A 75 5.55 -9.39 26.55
CA ARG A 75 5.42 -10.10 27.83
C ARG A 75 5.39 -9.15 29.03
N LEU A 76 6.21 -8.10 29.01
CA LEU A 76 6.23 -7.08 30.07
C LEU A 76 4.91 -6.31 30.10
N GLU A 77 4.38 -5.92 28.95
CA GLU A 77 3.08 -5.26 28.85
C GLU A 77 1.94 -6.16 29.34
N LYS A 78 1.94 -7.45 28.94
CA LYS A 78 0.96 -8.45 29.40
C LYS A 78 1.00 -8.70 30.91
N SER A 79 2.17 -8.57 31.54
CA SER A 79 2.31 -8.70 33.00
C SER A 79 1.98 -7.42 33.77
N GLY A 80 1.61 -6.34 33.07
CA GLY A 80 1.13 -5.09 33.67
C GLY A 80 2.20 -4.00 33.81
N TYR A 81 3.41 -4.20 33.28
CA TYR A 81 4.38 -3.13 33.19
C TYR A 81 3.99 -2.11 32.13
N VAL A 82 4.13 -0.83 32.46
CA VAL A 82 3.85 0.27 31.53
C VAL A 82 5.15 0.77 30.94
N MET A 83 5.31 0.63 29.62
CA MET A 83 6.49 1.13 28.90
C MET A 83 6.55 2.67 28.94
N SER A 84 7.76 3.23 28.93
CA SER A 84 7.97 4.67 28.90
C SER A 84 7.24 5.32 27.73
N GLY A 85 6.55 6.44 27.96
CA GLY A 85 5.74 7.13 26.96
C GLY A 85 4.31 6.61 26.77
N SER A 86 4.00 5.39 27.24
CA SER A 86 2.66 4.77 27.07
C SER A 86 1.56 5.43 27.90
N ARG A 87 1.90 6.30 28.86
CA ARG A 87 0.91 7.08 29.64
C ARG A 87 0.41 8.34 28.93
N HIS A 88 1.02 8.76 27.82
CA HIS A 88 0.64 10.01 27.16
C HIS A 88 -0.46 9.81 26.12
N HIS A 89 -1.70 10.11 26.49
CA HIS A 89 -2.89 9.87 25.64
C HIS A 89 -2.80 10.51 24.25
N ARG A 90 -2.40 11.79 24.14
CA ARG A 90 -2.34 12.49 22.84
C ARG A 90 -1.31 11.86 21.90
N MET A 91 -0.13 11.53 22.41
CA MET A 91 0.90 10.87 21.61
C MET A 91 0.49 9.45 21.20
N ASN A 92 -0.12 8.69 22.11
CA ASN A 92 -0.63 7.35 21.80
C ASN A 92 -1.68 7.39 20.69
N ALA A 93 -2.59 8.38 20.71
CA ALA A 93 -3.58 8.54 19.66
C ALA A 93 -2.94 8.85 18.30
N VAL A 94 -1.91 9.69 18.26
CA VAL A 94 -1.15 9.97 17.02
C VAL A 94 -0.43 8.70 16.54
N ARG A 95 0.19 7.95 17.44
CA ARG A 95 0.86 6.68 17.13
C ARG A 95 -0.13 5.68 16.51
N VAL A 96 -1.24 5.41 17.18
CA VAL A 96 -2.27 4.48 16.70
C VAL A 96 -2.81 4.92 15.35
N ARG A 97 -3.00 6.23 15.15
CA ARG A 97 -3.42 6.76 13.83
C ARG A 97 -2.40 6.42 12.73
N LYS A 98 -1.10 6.63 12.98
CA LYS A 98 -0.04 6.30 12.01
C LYS A 98 0.02 4.80 11.73
N GLU A 99 -0.02 3.97 12.76
CA GLU A 99 -0.06 2.50 12.62
C GLU A 99 -1.27 2.06 11.79
N ASN A 100 -2.46 2.59 12.08
CA ASN A 100 -3.67 2.27 11.34
C ASN A 100 -3.61 2.71 9.87
N GLN A 101 -2.91 3.80 9.53
CA GLN A 101 -2.73 4.20 8.12
C GLN A 101 -1.95 3.15 7.32
N ILE A 102 -0.93 2.57 7.92
CA ILE A 102 -0.12 1.53 7.29
C ILE A 102 -0.90 0.23 7.20
N ILE A 103 -1.54 -0.18 8.30
CA ILE A 103 -2.37 -1.39 8.34
C ILE A 103 -3.48 -1.30 7.31
N SER A 104 -4.20 -0.18 7.23
CA SER A 104 -5.29 0.00 6.25
C SER A 104 -4.78 -0.08 4.80
N ALA A 105 -3.58 0.45 4.54
CA ALA A 105 -2.97 0.41 3.21
C ALA A 105 -2.54 -1.02 2.83
N GLU A 106 -1.92 -1.75 3.76
CA GLU A 106 -1.50 -3.14 3.57
C GLU A 106 -2.71 -4.08 3.44
N GLU A 107 -3.73 -3.95 4.30
CA GLU A 107 -4.99 -4.71 4.21
C GLU A 107 -5.69 -4.50 2.88
N LYS A 108 -5.75 -3.24 2.40
CA LYS A 108 -6.32 -2.93 1.08
C LYS A 108 -5.55 -3.61 -0.03
N ARG A 109 -4.21 -3.63 0.04
CA ARG A 109 -3.37 -4.33 -0.94
C ARG A 109 -3.60 -5.83 -0.90
N GLN A 110 -3.64 -6.43 0.29
CA GLN A 110 -3.92 -7.86 0.48
C GLN A 110 -5.28 -8.24 -0.10
N LEU A 111 -6.31 -7.41 0.12
CA LEU A 111 -7.64 -7.62 -0.46
C LEU A 111 -7.63 -7.56 -2.00
N LEU A 112 -6.88 -6.63 -2.58
CA LEU A 112 -6.75 -6.53 -4.04
C LEU A 112 -6.02 -7.73 -4.64
N LEU A 113 -4.94 -8.20 -4.01
CA LEU A 113 -4.24 -9.43 -4.38
C LEU A 113 -5.19 -10.63 -4.36
N PHE A 114 -5.94 -10.78 -3.27
CA PHE A 114 -6.92 -11.85 -3.13
C PHE A 114 -7.97 -11.83 -4.24
N ASN A 115 -8.56 -10.66 -4.52
CA ASN A 115 -9.56 -10.51 -5.58
C ASN A 115 -8.99 -10.85 -6.97
N GLN A 116 -7.74 -10.48 -7.25
CA GLN A 116 -7.08 -10.86 -8.51
C GLN A 116 -6.83 -12.35 -8.61
N GLU A 117 -6.36 -13.00 -7.54
CA GLU A 117 -6.16 -14.44 -7.52
C GLU A 117 -7.48 -15.19 -7.74
N GLU A 118 -8.56 -14.75 -7.11
CA GLU A 118 -9.89 -15.32 -7.33
C GLU A 118 -10.36 -15.14 -8.77
N ARG A 119 -10.15 -13.94 -9.35
CA ARG A 119 -10.51 -13.66 -10.75
C ARG A 119 -9.72 -14.55 -11.71
N LYS A 120 -8.41 -14.67 -11.53
CA LYS A 120 -7.54 -15.54 -12.35
C LYS A 120 -7.95 -17.01 -12.26
N LYS A 121 -8.34 -17.49 -11.07
CA LYS A 121 -8.87 -18.86 -10.89
C LYS A 121 -10.18 -19.06 -11.65
N LYS A 122 -11.12 -18.11 -11.57
CA LYS A 122 -12.40 -18.16 -12.30
C LYS A 122 -12.20 -18.13 -13.81
N GLU A 123 -11.32 -17.27 -14.31
CA GLU A 123 -10.99 -17.18 -15.73
C GLU A 123 -10.31 -18.46 -16.23
N ALA A 124 -9.40 -19.05 -15.45
CA ALA A 124 -8.77 -20.32 -15.79
C ALA A 124 -9.77 -21.49 -15.86
N GLN A 125 -10.72 -21.56 -14.93
CA GLN A 125 -11.81 -22.54 -14.95
C GLN A 125 -12.69 -22.34 -16.20
N LEU A 126 -13.09 -21.11 -16.50
CA LEU A 126 -13.90 -20.79 -17.67
C LEU A 126 -13.20 -21.19 -18.98
N ILE A 127 -11.89 -20.96 -19.09
CA ILE A 127 -11.09 -21.37 -20.27
C ILE A 127 -11.03 -22.89 -20.38
N ALA A 128 -10.89 -23.62 -19.26
CA ALA A 128 -10.88 -25.07 -19.24
C ALA A 128 -12.23 -25.65 -19.71
N ASP A 129 -13.34 -25.14 -19.17
CA ASP A 129 -14.70 -25.53 -19.54
C ASP A 129 -14.98 -25.26 -21.03
N TYR A 130 -14.52 -24.11 -21.54
CA TYR A 130 -14.68 -23.76 -22.95
C TYR A 130 -13.89 -24.69 -23.89
N LYS A 131 -12.65 -25.05 -23.51
CA LYS A 131 -11.84 -26.02 -24.28
C LYS A 131 -12.51 -27.38 -24.33
N GLU A 132 -13.05 -27.88 -23.21
CA GLU A 132 -13.76 -29.15 -23.16
C GLU A 132 -15.01 -29.15 -24.04
N MET A 133 -15.78 -28.05 -24.06
CA MET A 133 -16.95 -27.91 -24.93
C MET A 133 -16.57 -27.93 -26.42
N LEU A 134 -15.47 -27.30 -26.80
CA LEU A 134 -14.98 -27.31 -28.18
C LEU A 134 -14.48 -28.69 -28.61
N GLU A 135 -13.79 -29.42 -27.73
CA GLU A 135 -13.36 -30.80 -27.99
C GLU A 135 -14.55 -31.75 -28.17
N LYS A 136 -15.62 -31.61 -27.37
CA LYS A 136 -16.85 -32.41 -27.51
C LYS A 136 -17.64 -32.12 -28.80
N LYS A 137 -17.41 -30.97 -29.44
CA LYS A 137 -18.11 -30.57 -30.67
C LYS A 137 -17.34 -30.96 -31.95
N LYS A 138 -16.08 -31.38 -31.82
CA LYS A 138 -15.33 -32.07 -32.89
C LYS A 138 -15.75 -33.53 -32.99
#